data_AF-A0A5Y1YD82-F1
#
_entry.id   AF-A0A5Y1YD82-F1
#
_cell.length_a   1.000
_cell.length_b   1.000
_cell.length_c   1.000
_cell.angle_alpha   90.00
_cell.angle_beta   90.00
_cell.angle_gamma   90.00
#
_symmetry.space_group_name_H-M   'P 1'
#
loop_
_entity.id
_entity.type
_entity.pdbx_description
1 polymer ?
#
loop_
_entity_poly.entity_id
_entity_poly.type
_entity_poly.pdbx_seq_one_letter_code
_entity_poly.pdbx_strand_id
1 'polypeptide(L)'
;MRAILTAFPQNGARVTLLKSGNLTHRLRDGQRIMICDVPRQLENTPAGEIPESGQWLAQDEALQSFFSDSRVINAAGGPEGLKTWVGRMPDCQCADGDHVRNLTTAQTQDGGAVRLCHACDNTHYMKGYRDLSGVITRNRAEWIVDYARMSLRLGREHQVTLPELFCWAVLRGVTDAMPVNVIRRFASLPEDEVLTGTIKEADINPWQLSARQLVEKKAGEGISAIPPDIYTVPNAKKLIKDSGLNGTATERVKPVLTLSVDSDPAAGYMRKPKMIRLELPEYTRWVKRQPCCGCGKQADDPHHIIGNGFGGTGTKACDLLVIPLCRVCHDMLHKNVKAWEEQNGSQLLWLARTLARATGIGAITAARAKE
;
A
#
# COMPACT_ATOMS: atom_id res chain seq x y z
N MET A 1 -25.89 -6.83 25.45
CA MET A 1 -25.60 -8.29 25.47
C MET A 1 -25.38 -8.81 24.08
N ARG A 2 -24.21 -9.39 23.83
CA ARG A 2 -23.94 -10.27 22.68
C ARG A 2 -23.64 -11.66 23.22
N ALA A 3 -24.10 -12.71 22.54
CA ALA A 3 -23.89 -14.07 23.01
C ALA A 3 -23.81 -15.03 21.81
N ILE A 4 -22.99 -16.06 21.96
CA ILE A 4 -22.95 -17.22 21.06
C ILE A 4 -23.88 -18.28 21.63
N LEU A 5 -24.91 -18.65 20.88
CA LEU A 5 -25.89 -19.66 21.30
C LEU A 5 -25.83 -20.86 20.36
N THR A 6 -25.97 -22.05 20.92
CA THR A 6 -26.09 -23.27 20.11
C THR A 6 -27.52 -23.40 19.60
N ALA A 7 -27.66 -23.54 18.27
CA ALA A 7 -28.94 -23.75 17.61
C ALA A 7 -29.27 -25.24 17.47
N PHE A 8 -30.51 -25.60 17.79
CA PHE A 8 -31.06 -26.95 17.67
C PHE A 8 -32.28 -26.90 16.73
N PRO A 9 -32.06 -27.09 15.41
CA PRO A 9 -33.13 -27.06 14.44
C PRO A 9 -34.02 -28.30 14.55
N GLN A 10 -35.34 -28.09 14.57
CA GLN A 10 -36.37 -29.13 14.51
C GLN A 10 -37.04 -29.06 13.13
N ASN A 11 -36.40 -29.69 12.15
CA ASN A 11 -36.76 -29.54 10.73
C ASN A 11 -38.23 -29.90 10.42
N GLY A 12 -38.79 -30.92 11.10
CA GLY A 12 -40.19 -31.31 10.91
C GLY A 12 -41.20 -30.26 11.41
N ALA A 13 -40.87 -29.55 12.49
CA ALA A 13 -41.69 -28.47 13.04
C ALA A 13 -41.36 -27.10 12.43
N ARG A 14 -40.25 -26.99 11.69
CA ARG A 14 -39.68 -25.73 11.19
C ARG A 14 -39.43 -24.70 12.30
N VAL A 15 -39.05 -25.18 13.48
CA VAL A 15 -38.68 -24.38 14.65
C VAL A 15 -37.22 -24.60 14.98
N THR A 16 -36.49 -23.55 15.35
CA THR A 16 -35.12 -23.64 15.87
C THR A 16 -35.10 -23.21 17.33
N LEU A 17 -34.62 -24.08 18.21
CA LEU A 17 -34.43 -23.77 19.62
C LEU A 17 -33.01 -23.26 19.84
N LEU A 18 -32.86 -22.14 20.55
CA LEU A 18 -31.54 -21.61 20.95
C LEU A 18 -31.30 -21.92 22.42
N LYS A 19 -30.19 -22.62 22.73
CA LYS A 19 -29.85 -22.95 24.12
C LYS A 19 -29.20 -21.76 24.80
N SER A 20 -29.99 -20.97 25.54
CA SER A 20 -29.54 -19.79 26.30
C SER A 20 -28.81 -20.10 27.61
N GLY A 21 -29.03 -21.28 28.20
CA GLY A 21 -28.35 -21.69 29.43
C GLY A 21 -28.53 -20.69 30.58
N ASN A 22 -27.42 -20.26 31.19
CA ASN A 22 -27.42 -19.26 32.26
C ASN A 22 -27.93 -17.88 31.81
N LEU A 23 -28.00 -17.59 30.51
CA LEU A 23 -28.50 -16.31 29.97
C LEU A 23 -30.03 -16.25 29.87
N THR A 24 -30.75 -17.32 30.18
CA THR A 24 -32.22 -17.39 30.07
C THR A 24 -32.91 -16.25 30.83
N HIS A 25 -32.40 -15.90 32.02
CA HIS A 25 -32.94 -14.80 32.84
C HIS A 25 -32.80 -13.41 32.19
N ARG A 26 -31.97 -13.27 31.15
CA ARG A 26 -31.75 -12.03 30.41
C ARG A 26 -32.66 -11.89 29.18
N LEU A 27 -33.38 -12.96 28.83
CA LEU A 27 -34.34 -12.98 27.72
C LEU A 27 -35.76 -12.81 28.27
N ARG A 28 -36.60 -12.04 27.56
CA ARG A 28 -37.99 -11.79 27.94
C ARG A 28 -38.97 -12.25 26.87
N ASP A 29 -40.18 -12.60 27.29
CA ASP A 29 -41.28 -12.90 26.38
C ASP A 29 -41.53 -11.70 25.44
N GLY A 30 -41.66 -11.98 24.15
CA GLY A 30 -41.83 -10.95 23.11
C GLY A 30 -40.56 -10.17 22.74
N GLN A 31 -39.40 -10.47 23.34
CA GLN A 31 -38.14 -9.83 22.95
C GLN A 31 -37.74 -10.22 21.53
N ARG A 32 -37.49 -9.22 20.69
CA ARG A 32 -36.92 -9.41 19.35
C ARG A 32 -35.40 -9.56 19.45
N ILE A 33 -34.86 -10.61 18.85
CA ILE A 33 -33.42 -10.92 18.85
C ILE A 33 -32.95 -10.96 17.39
N MET A 34 -31.83 -10.32 17.10
CA MET A 34 -31.14 -10.44 15.81
C MET A 34 -30.17 -11.63 15.87
N ILE A 35 -30.24 -12.50 14.87
CA ILE A 35 -29.38 -13.68 14.75
C ILE A 35 -28.43 -13.44 13.57
N CYS A 36 -27.14 -13.68 13.81
CA CYS A 36 -26.09 -13.66 12.80
C CYS A 36 -25.23 -14.91 12.99
N ASP A 37 -24.55 -15.34 11.93
CA ASP A 37 -23.52 -16.36 12.06
C ASP A 37 -22.37 -15.87 12.96
N VAL A 38 -21.71 -16.83 13.62
CA VAL A 38 -20.56 -16.52 14.48
C VAL A 38 -19.42 -15.98 13.60
N PRO A 39 -18.92 -14.77 13.87
CA PRO A 39 -17.77 -14.24 13.14
C PRO A 39 -16.55 -15.15 13.29
N ARG A 40 -15.70 -15.23 12.26
CA ARG A 40 -14.49 -16.07 12.26
C ARG A 40 -13.57 -15.80 13.46
N GLN A 41 -13.52 -14.56 13.94
CA GLN A 41 -12.74 -14.16 15.13
C GLN A 41 -13.24 -14.82 16.42
N LEU A 42 -14.49 -15.29 16.44
CA LEU A 42 -15.13 -15.92 17.58
C LEU A 42 -15.41 -17.41 17.35
N GLU A 43 -14.92 -18.01 16.27
CA GLU A 43 -15.22 -19.40 15.87
C GLU A 43 -14.84 -20.41 16.96
N ASN A 44 -13.73 -20.15 17.67
CA ASN A 44 -13.26 -20.99 18.77
C ASN A 44 -13.79 -20.54 20.15
N THR A 45 -14.65 -19.52 20.20
CA THR A 45 -15.21 -19.03 21.47
C THR A 45 -16.37 -19.94 21.88
N PRO A 46 -16.41 -20.43 23.13
CA PRO A 46 -17.49 -21.28 23.60
C PRO A 46 -18.83 -20.55 23.59
N ALA A 47 -19.91 -21.32 23.50
CA ALA A 47 -21.26 -20.77 23.64
C ALA A 47 -21.43 -20.09 25.01
N GLY A 48 -21.99 -18.89 25.02
CA GLY A 48 -22.08 -18.05 26.21
C GLY A 48 -22.15 -16.57 25.88
N GLU A 49 -22.12 -15.74 26.92
CA GLU A 49 -22.05 -14.29 26.77
C GLU A 49 -20.66 -13.88 26.26
N ILE A 50 -20.65 -12.99 25.27
CA ILE A 50 -19.42 -12.39 24.76
C ILE A 50 -19.18 -11.11 25.57
N PRO A 51 -17.95 -10.88 26.09
CA PRO A 51 -17.59 -9.63 26.76
C PRO A 51 -17.98 -8.42 25.90
N GLU A 52 -18.60 -7.42 26.53
CA GLU A 52 -18.98 -6.17 25.84
C GLU A 52 -17.76 -5.29 25.55
N SER A 53 -16.67 -5.46 26.29
CA SER A 53 -15.42 -4.72 26.16
C SER A 53 -14.37 -5.44 25.30
N GLY A 54 -13.56 -4.66 24.59
CA GLY A 54 -12.41 -5.15 23.82
C GLY A 54 -12.67 -5.21 22.31
N GLN A 55 -11.61 -5.46 21.54
CA GLN A 55 -11.66 -5.58 20.08
C GLN A 55 -11.32 -7.01 19.68
N TRP A 56 -12.25 -7.76 19.08
CA TRP A 56 -12.01 -9.16 18.71
C TRP A 56 -10.89 -9.30 17.68
N LEU A 57 -10.77 -8.30 16.79
CA LEU A 57 -9.73 -8.29 15.77
C LEU A 57 -8.31 -8.22 16.35
N ALA A 58 -8.15 -7.68 17.57
CA ALA A 58 -6.87 -7.63 18.26
C ALA A 58 -6.34 -9.02 18.67
N GLN A 59 -7.22 -10.03 18.69
CA GLN A 59 -6.87 -11.41 19.05
C GLN A 59 -6.48 -12.26 17.84
N ASP A 60 -6.58 -11.74 16.62
CA ASP A 60 -6.22 -12.48 15.41
C ASP A 60 -4.70 -12.69 15.33
N GLU A 61 -4.28 -13.96 15.44
CA GLU A 61 -2.87 -14.34 15.39
C GLU A 61 -2.18 -13.94 14.08
N ALA A 62 -2.93 -13.89 12.98
CA ALA A 62 -2.36 -13.50 11.68
C ALA A 62 -2.01 -12.00 11.62
N LEU A 63 -2.46 -11.19 12.57
CA LEU A 63 -2.14 -9.76 12.67
C LEU A 63 -1.02 -9.45 13.68
N GLN A 64 -0.45 -10.45 14.37
CA GLN A 64 0.56 -10.19 15.41
C GLN A 64 1.82 -9.50 14.89
N SER A 65 2.26 -9.82 13.67
CA SER A 65 3.38 -9.14 13.01
C SER A 65 3.05 -7.68 12.67
N PHE A 66 1.80 -7.39 12.27
CA PHE A 66 1.33 -6.02 12.03
C PHE A 66 1.32 -5.20 13.32
N PHE A 67 0.79 -5.75 14.41
CA PHE A 67 0.72 -5.05 15.69
C PHE A 67 2.10 -4.84 16.34
N SER A 68 3.11 -5.61 15.94
CA SER A 68 4.48 -5.49 16.43
C SER A 68 5.38 -4.60 15.57
N ASP A 69 4.91 -4.15 14.39
CA ASP A 69 5.69 -3.28 13.51
C ASP A 69 5.82 -1.87 14.11
N SER A 70 7.06 -1.38 14.24
CA SER A 70 7.35 -0.07 14.85
C SER A 70 6.70 1.09 14.10
N ARG A 71 6.52 0.97 12.78
CA ARG A 71 5.85 1.99 11.96
C ARG A 71 4.37 2.05 12.26
N VAL A 72 3.73 0.90 12.49
CA VAL A 72 2.32 0.79 12.90
C VAL A 72 2.13 1.38 14.30
N ILE A 73 3.02 1.06 15.23
CA ILE A 73 3.00 1.61 16.59
C ILE A 73 3.13 3.14 16.55
N ASN A 74 4.09 3.67 15.78
CA ASN A 74 4.27 5.10 15.62
C ASN A 74 3.07 5.78 14.94
N ALA A 75 2.51 5.13 13.91
CA ALA A 75 1.29 5.57 13.26
C ALA A 75 0.07 5.60 14.19
N ALA A 76 0.02 4.77 15.23
CA ALA A 76 -1.02 4.77 16.26
C ALA A 76 -0.78 5.79 17.40
N GLY A 77 0.30 6.59 17.34
CA GLY A 77 0.62 7.58 18.38
C GLY A 77 1.83 7.23 19.24
N GLY A 78 2.54 6.14 18.90
CA GLY A 78 3.81 5.76 19.51
C GLY A 78 3.69 5.18 20.93
N PRO A 79 4.83 4.81 21.54
CA PRO A 79 4.87 4.17 22.87
C PRO A 79 4.21 4.99 23.98
N GLU A 80 4.28 6.32 23.93
CA GLU A 80 3.61 7.19 24.91
C GLU A 80 2.08 7.17 24.79
N GLY A 81 1.56 7.05 23.56
CA GLY A 81 0.14 6.85 23.31
C GLY A 81 -0.36 5.54 23.92
N LEU A 82 0.39 4.45 23.72
CA LEU A 82 0.10 3.15 24.32
C LEU A 82 0.13 3.23 25.85
N LYS A 83 1.17 3.82 26.43
CA LYS A 83 1.30 4.01 27.89
C LYS A 83 0.13 4.79 28.48
N THR A 84 -0.29 5.87 27.82
CA THR A 84 -1.43 6.68 28.23
C THR A 84 -2.73 5.88 28.18
N TRP A 85 -2.93 5.07 27.14
CA TRP A 85 -4.10 4.21 27.00
C TRP A 85 -4.14 3.11 28.07
N VAL A 86 -3.03 2.38 28.26
CA VAL A 86 -2.89 1.35 29.32
C VAL A 86 -3.07 1.95 30.71
N GLY A 87 -2.62 3.19 30.95
CA GLY A 87 -2.79 3.89 32.22
C GLY A 87 -4.23 4.13 32.64
N ARG A 88 -5.20 4.02 31.73
CA ARG A 88 -6.64 4.16 32.03
C ARG A 88 -7.28 2.86 32.52
N MET A 89 -6.55 1.75 32.48
CA MET A 89 -7.05 0.47 32.97
C MET A 89 -7.25 0.54 34.50
N PRO A 90 -8.39 0.05 35.01
CA PRO A 90 -8.76 0.20 36.41
C PRO A 90 -8.01 -0.75 37.34
N ASP A 91 -7.46 -1.85 36.83
CA ASP A 91 -6.92 -2.95 37.62
C ASP A 91 -5.49 -3.33 37.21
N CYS A 92 -4.80 -4.05 38.09
CA CYS A 92 -3.51 -4.68 37.82
C CYS A 92 -3.70 -5.84 36.83
N GLN A 93 -2.84 -5.92 35.81
CA GLN A 93 -2.92 -6.96 34.76
C GLN A 93 -2.04 -8.18 35.05
N CYS A 94 -1.28 -8.19 36.14
CA CYS A 94 -0.60 -9.40 36.59
C CYS A 94 -1.64 -10.39 37.14
N ALA A 95 -1.60 -11.64 36.70
CA ALA A 95 -2.55 -12.67 37.13
C ALA A 95 -2.24 -13.19 38.54
N ASP A 96 -0.96 -13.17 38.94
CA ASP A 96 -0.48 -13.76 40.18
C ASP A 96 0.06 -12.70 41.14
N GLY A 97 -0.08 -12.99 42.44
CA GLY A 97 0.55 -12.25 43.53
C GLY A 97 -0.40 -11.37 44.34
N ASP A 98 0.14 -10.84 45.44
CA ASP A 98 -0.61 -9.97 46.35
C ASP A 98 -0.74 -8.57 45.77
N HIS A 99 -1.96 -8.20 45.37
CA HIS A 99 -2.24 -6.91 44.75
C HIS A 99 -2.48 -5.79 45.77
N VAL A 100 -1.96 -4.60 45.47
CA VAL A 100 -2.17 -3.38 46.26
C VAL A 100 -2.93 -2.34 45.44
N ARG A 101 -3.56 -1.36 46.12
CA ARG A 101 -4.41 -0.34 45.47
C ARG A 101 -3.66 0.63 44.56
N ASN A 102 -2.39 0.91 44.85
CA ASN A 102 -1.62 1.89 44.09
C ASN A 102 -1.18 1.28 42.76
N LEU A 103 -1.63 1.87 41.65
CA LEU A 103 -1.35 1.39 40.30
C LEU A 103 -0.32 2.27 39.58
N THR A 104 0.64 1.61 38.94
CA THR A 104 1.67 2.18 38.07
C THR A 104 1.50 1.67 36.64
N THR A 105 2.02 2.42 35.68
CA THR A 105 2.06 1.97 34.28
C THR A 105 3.50 1.82 33.88
N ALA A 106 3.95 0.57 33.83
CA ALA A 106 5.28 0.22 33.40
C ALA A 106 5.37 0.32 31.87
N GLN A 107 6.51 0.83 31.39
CA GLN A 107 6.83 0.88 29.97
C GLN A 107 8.13 0.12 29.76
N THR A 108 8.10 -0.84 28.85
CA THR A 108 9.26 -1.68 28.54
C THR A 108 10.20 -0.97 27.56
N GLN A 109 11.45 -1.44 27.49
CA GLN A 109 12.46 -0.81 26.63
C GLN A 109 12.12 -0.93 25.13
N ASP A 110 11.37 -1.95 24.73
CA ASP A 110 10.83 -2.13 23.38
C ASP A 110 9.55 -1.30 23.12
N GLY A 111 9.16 -0.41 24.04
CA GLY A 111 8.02 0.49 23.89
C GLY A 111 6.66 -0.17 24.16
N GLY A 112 6.63 -1.36 24.75
CA GLY A 112 5.42 -1.96 25.31
C GLY A 112 4.97 -1.28 26.60
N ALA A 113 3.72 -1.49 27.00
CA ALA A 113 3.20 -0.99 28.27
C ALA A 113 2.26 -1.97 28.95
N VAL A 114 2.28 -1.98 30.29
CA VAL A 114 1.43 -2.82 31.13
C VAL A 114 0.99 -2.07 32.39
N ARG A 115 -0.26 -2.27 32.80
CA ARG A 115 -0.82 -1.69 34.03
C ARG A 115 -0.59 -2.66 35.18
N LEU A 116 0.11 -2.22 36.23
CA LEU A 116 0.45 -3.05 37.39
C LEU A 116 0.14 -2.31 38.68
N CYS A 117 -0.08 -3.04 39.77
CA CYS A 117 0.05 -2.45 41.09
C CYS A 117 1.53 -2.28 41.45
N HIS A 118 1.83 -1.34 42.34
CA HIS A 118 3.20 -1.02 42.74
C HIS A 118 4.00 -2.23 43.26
N ALA A 119 3.32 -3.21 43.88
CA ALA A 119 3.93 -4.46 44.34
C ALA A 119 4.33 -5.36 43.15
N CYS A 120 3.40 -5.63 42.22
CA CYS A 120 3.69 -6.41 41.01
C CYS A 120 4.74 -5.72 40.13
N ASP A 121 4.68 -4.40 40.00
CA ASP A 121 5.65 -3.61 39.23
C ASP A 121 7.08 -3.85 39.76
N ASN A 122 7.30 -3.70 41.06
CA ASN A 122 8.59 -3.98 41.70
C ASN A 122 9.06 -5.44 41.47
N THR A 123 8.16 -6.42 41.54
CA THR A 123 8.48 -7.84 41.29
C THR A 123 9.00 -8.08 39.87
N HIS A 124 8.45 -7.37 38.88
CA HIS A 124 8.79 -7.56 37.47
C HIS A 124 9.84 -6.59 36.93
N TYR A 125 10.08 -5.46 37.59
CA TYR A 125 10.97 -4.37 37.16
C TYR A 125 12.37 -4.89 36.82
N MET A 126 13.01 -5.62 37.75
CA MET A 126 14.35 -6.20 37.55
C MET A 126 14.40 -7.36 36.55
N LYS A 127 13.25 -7.99 36.26
CA LYS A 127 13.15 -9.10 35.30
C LYS A 127 12.88 -8.63 33.87
N GLY A 128 12.65 -7.32 33.68
CA GLY A 128 12.30 -6.72 32.39
C GLY A 128 10.91 -7.13 31.90
N TYR A 129 9.98 -7.45 32.80
CA TYR A 129 8.58 -7.79 32.49
C TYR A 129 8.39 -8.96 31.49
N ARG A 130 9.39 -9.84 31.34
CA ARG A 130 9.35 -10.97 30.38
C ARG A 130 8.13 -11.89 30.56
N ASP A 131 7.77 -12.15 31.81
CA ASP A 131 6.62 -12.98 32.19
C ASP A 131 5.28 -12.35 31.76
N LEU A 132 5.26 -11.04 31.50
CA LEU A 132 4.09 -10.27 31.09
C LEU A 132 4.06 -9.99 29.58
N SER A 133 4.97 -10.59 28.80
CA SER A 133 5.07 -10.39 27.34
C SER A 133 3.74 -10.62 26.62
N GLY A 134 3.00 -11.67 26.97
CA GLY A 134 1.67 -11.93 26.39
C GLY A 134 0.64 -10.82 26.68
N VAL A 135 0.68 -10.24 27.90
CA VAL A 135 -0.20 -9.12 28.29
C VAL A 135 0.18 -7.85 27.52
N ILE A 136 1.49 -7.56 27.40
CA ILE A 136 2.01 -6.41 26.67
C ILE A 136 1.62 -6.48 25.19
N THR A 137 1.77 -7.65 24.56
CA THR A 137 1.38 -7.87 23.16
C THR A 137 -0.12 -7.66 22.97
N ARG A 138 -0.96 -8.19 23.88
CA ARG A 138 -2.42 -7.98 23.84
C ARG A 138 -2.79 -6.51 23.99
N ASN A 139 -2.19 -5.80 24.96
CA ASN A 139 -2.41 -4.37 25.17
C ASN A 139 -2.08 -3.57 23.91
N ARG A 140 -0.96 -3.90 23.25
CA ARG A 140 -0.53 -3.24 22.01
C ARG A 140 -1.55 -3.46 20.89
N ALA A 141 -1.98 -4.69 20.67
CA ALA A 141 -2.97 -5.03 19.65
C ALA A 141 -4.31 -4.32 19.90
N GLU A 142 -4.85 -4.40 21.12
CA GLU A 142 -6.11 -3.75 21.47
C GLU A 142 -6.05 -2.23 21.34
N TRP A 143 -4.95 -1.63 21.78
CA TRP A 143 -4.73 -0.19 21.64
C TRP A 143 -4.67 0.25 20.19
N ILE A 144 -3.94 -0.46 19.31
CA ILE A 144 -3.86 -0.12 17.88
C ILE A 144 -5.24 -0.18 17.24
N VAL A 145 -6.02 -1.23 17.52
CA VAL A 145 -7.38 -1.36 16.96
C VAL A 145 -8.33 -0.30 17.53
N ASP A 146 -8.26 0.01 18.83
CA ASP A 146 -9.05 1.10 19.42
C ASP A 146 -8.63 2.48 18.88
N TYR A 147 -7.35 2.71 18.62
CA TYR A 147 -6.86 3.92 17.97
C TYR A 147 -7.37 4.04 16.52
N ALA A 148 -7.35 2.95 15.76
CA ALA A 148 -7.92 2.89 14.43
C ALA A 148 -9.42 3.22 14.46
N ARG A 149 -10.17 2.62 15.41
CA ARG A 149 -11.59 2.92 15.64
C ARG A 149 -11.83 4.41 15.90
N MET A 150 -11.06 5.00 16.82
CA MET A 150 -11.19 6.41 17.18
C MET A 150 -10.85 7.34 16.01
N SER A 151 -9.76 7.08 15.30
CA SER A 151 -9.29 7.90 14.17
C SER A 151 -10.22 7.84 12.97
N LEU A 152 -10.89 6.70 12.75
CA LEU A 152 -11.97 6.54 11.77
C LEU A 152 -13.32 7.07 12.25
N ARG A 153 -13.39 7.67 13.46
CA ARG A 153 -14.61 8.23 14.07
C ARG A 153 -15.73 7.21 14.26
N LEU A 154 -15.37 5.94 14.42
CA LEU A 154 -16.32 4.85 14.68
C LEU A 154 -16.79 4.91 16.15
N GLY A 155 -18.01 4.45 16.41
CA GLY A 155 -18.63 4.48 17.73
C GLY A 155 -17.80 3.75 18.80
N ARG A 156 -18.01 4.08 20.09
CA ARG A 156 -17.25 3.50 21.22
C ARG A 156 -17.33 1.97 21.29
N GLU A 157 -18.51 1.43 20.97
CA GLU A 157 -18.81 -0.02 21.03
C GLU A 157 -18.65 -0.72 19.67
N HIS A 158 -18.08 -0.03 18.67
CA HIS A 158 -17.89 -0.58 17.33
C HIS A 158 -16.77 -1.61 17.32
N GLN A 159 -17.02 -2.78 16.74
CA GLN A 159 -15.99 -3.79 16.49
C GLN A 159 -15.36 -3.51 15.14
N VAL A 160 -14.08 -3.14 15.14
CA VAL A 160 -13.36 -2.81 13.92
C VAL A 160 -13.23 -4.06 13.05
N THR A 161 -13.60 -3.91 11.79
CA THR A 161 -13.49 -4.94 10.77
C THR A 161 -12.12 -4.91 10.08
N LEU A 162 -11.74 -6.00 9.40
CA LEU A 162 -10.50 -6.06 8.63
C LEU A 162 -10.39 -4.95 7.56
N PRO A 163 -11.43 -4.68 6.74
CA PRO A 163 -11.40 -3.56 5.79
C PRO A 163 -11.24 -2.19 6.45
N GLU A 164 -11.82 -1.97 7.64
CA GLU A 164 -11.67 -0.71 8.37
C GLU A 164 -10.24 -0.55 8.92
N LEU A 165 -9.66 -1.61 9.50
CA LEU A 165 -8.25 -1.58 9.92
C LEU A 165 -7.31 -1.36 8.73
N PHE A 166 -7.62 -1.97 7.58
CA PHE A 166 -6.89 -1.74 6.34
C PHE A 166 -7.03 -0.29 5.84
N CYS A 167 -8.24 0.26 5.87
CA CYS A 167 -8.49 1.67 5.53
C CYS A 167 -7.66 2.60 6.44
N TRP A 168 -7.65 2.35 7.74
CA TRP A 168 -6.78 3.07 8.67
C TRP A 168 -5.30 2.95 8.29
N ALA A 169 -4.82 1.74 7.98
CA ALA A 169 -3.43 1.52 7.58
C ALA A 169 -3.07 2.28 6.29
N VAL A 170 -3.98 2.37 5.32
CA VAL A 170 -3.84 3.20 4.11
C VAL A 170 -3.75 4.69 4.48
N LEU A 171 -4.68 5.19 5.27
CA LEU A 171 -4.70 6.61 5.68
C LEU A 171 -3.44 7.02 6.48
N ARG A 172 -2.78 6.07 7.14
CA ARG A 172 -1.55 6.30 7.91
C ARG A 172 -0.27 5.92 7.18
N GLY A 173 -0.35 5.44 5.93
CA GLY A 173 0.81 5.06 5.13
C GLY A 173 1.59 3.86 5.67
N VAL A 174 0.92 2.92 6.33
CA VAL A 174 1.51 1.69 6.91
C VAL A 174 0.89 0.40 6.35
N THR A 175 0.25 0.48 5.19
CA THR A 175 -0.44 -0.66 4.55
C THR A 175 0.50 -1.82 4.24
N ASP A 176 1.75 -1.53 3.91
CA ASP A 176 2.76 -2.54 3.56
C ASP A 176 3.18 -3.40 4.76
N ALA A 177 2.92 -2.95 5.98
CA ALA A 177 3.10 -3.74 7.21
C ALA A 177 2.02 -4.82 7.37
N MET A 178 0.86 -4.68 6.70
CA MET A 178 -0.24 -5.63 6.85
C MET A 178 0.06 -6.94 6.11
N PRO A 179 -0.06 -8.11 6.78
CA PRO A 179 0.21 -9.40 6.16
C PRO A 179 -0.70 -9.66 4.96
N VAL A 180 -0.10 -10.04 3.83
CA VAL A 180 -0.81 -10.25 2.56
C VAL A 180 -1.90 -11.33 2.69
N ASN A 181 -1.65 -12.39 3.45
CA ASN A 181 -2.63 -13.43 3.73
C ASN A 181 -3.86 -12.90 4.49
N VAL A 182 -3.72 -11.81 5.25
CA VAL A 182 -4.85 -11.13 5.90
C VAL A 182 -5.59 -10.25 4.89
N ILE A 183 -4.87 -9.52 4.03
CA ILE A 183 -5.47 -8.70 2.97
C ILE A 183 -6.31 -9.56 2.01
N ARG A 184 -5.81 -10.74 1.64
CA ARG A 184 -6.52 -11.74 0.81
C ARG A 184 -7.86 -12.19 1.39
N ARG A 185 -8.13 -11.99 2.68
CA ARG A 185 -9.42 -12.35 3.32
C ARG A 185 -10.57 -11.43 2.90
N PHE A 186 -10.29 -10.23 2.42
CA PHE A 186 -11.31 -9.26 2.01
C PHE A 186 -11.03 -8.58 0.67
N ALA A 187 -9.87 -8.82 0.06
CA ALA A 187 -9.51 -8.31 -1.27
C ALA A 187 -8.95 -9.44 -2.14
N SER A 188 -9.31 -9.44 -3.42
CA SER A 188 -8.75 -10.37 -4.42
C SER A 188 -7.34 -9.92 -4.80
N LEU A 189 -6.34 -10.64 -4.29
CA LEU A 189 -4.93 -10.48 -4.66
C LEU A 189 -4.40 -11.78 -5.23
N PRO A 190 -3.52 -11.75 -6.25
CA PRO A 190 -2.90 -12.97 -6.77
C PRO A 190 -2.15 -13.70 -5.66
N GLU A 191 -2.12 -15.03 -5.73
CA GLU A 191 -1.15 -15.81 -4.94
C GLU A 191 0.25 -15.56 -5.50
N ASP A 192 1.23 -15.44 -4.61
CA ASP A 192 2.61 -15.29 -5.06
C ASP A 192 3.05 -16.67 -5.56
N GLU A 193 3.39 -16.79 -6.85
CA GLU A 193 3.89 -18.03 -7.42
C GLU A 193 5.19 -18.41 -6.72
N VAL A 194 5.16 -19.52 -5.99
CA VAL A 194 6.37 -20.09 -5.40
C VAL A 194 7.13 -20.77 -6.54
N LEU A 195 8.15 -20.09 -7.06
CA LEU A 195 9.04 -20.65 -8.08
C LEU A 195 9.84 -21.80 -7.46
N THR A 196 9.37 -23.04 -7.64
CA THR A 196 10.04 -24.26 -7.16
C THR A 196 10.75 -24.99 -8.30
N GLY A 197 12.02 -25.35 -8.09
CA GLY A 197 12.83 -26.13 -9.03
C GLY A 197 13.65 -25.31 -10.03
N THR A 198 14.23 -25.98 -11.02
CA THR A 198 15.03 -25.34 -12.09
C THR A 198 14.10 -24.73 -13.14
N ILE A 199 13.90 -23.41 -13.07
CA ILE A 199 13.12 -22.64 -14.05
C ILE A 199 14.02 -22.08 -15.15
N LYS A 200 13.51 -22.00 -16.39
CA LYS A 200 14.20 -21.31 -17.48
C LYS A 200 14.09 -19.81 -17.26
N GLU A 201 15.16 -19.08 -17.54
CA GLU A 201 15.22 -17.62 -17.37
C GLU A 201 14.13 -16.87 -18.17
N ALA A 202 13.68 -17.42 -19.30
CA ALA A 202 12.60 -16.87 -20.12
C ALA A 202 11.21 -16.96 -19.48
N ASP A 203 11.02 -17.88 -18.52
CA ASP A 203 9.73 -18.07 -17.82
C ASP A 203 9.61 -17.15 -16.59
N ILE A 204 10.69 -16.44 -16.24
CA ILE A 204 10.67 -15.40 -15.21
C ILE A 204 10.04 -14.16 -15.82
N ASN A 205 8.90 -13.72 -15.30
CA ASN A 205 8.34 -12.42 -15.62
C ASN A 205 8.85 -11.37 -14.62
N PRO A 206 9.91 -10.59 -14.93
CA PRO A 206 10.46 -9.59 -14.00
C PRO A 206 9.49 -8.42 -13.73
N TRP A 207 8.37 -8.34 -14.46
CA TRP A 207 7.36 -7.29 -14.31
C TRP A 207 6.11 -7.77 -13.55
N GLN A 208 6.05 -9.04 -13.15
CA GLN A 208 4.98 -9.56 -12.31
C GLN A 208 5.13 -9.00 -10.89
N LEU A 209 4.17 -8.17 -10.48
CA LEU A 209 4.16 -7.61 -9.14
C LEU A 209 3.71 -8.68 -8.15
N SER A 210 4.46 -8.87 -7.08
CA SER A 210 3.98 -9.60 -5.91
C SER A 210 2.71 -8.93 -5.36
N ALA A 211 1.90 -9.69 -4.63
CA ALA A 211 0.70 -9.16 -4.00
C ALA A 211 1.02 -7.97 -3.07
N ARG A 212 2.19 -7.98 -2.42
CA ARG A 212 2.67 -6.86 -1.59
C ARG A 212 2.93 -5.59 -2.40
N GLN A 213 3.65 -5.71 -3.53
CA GLN A 213 3.93 -4.58 -4.41
C GLN A 213 2.66 -4.01 -5.05
N LEU A 214 1.67 -4.87 -5.33
CA LEU A 214 0.37 -4.43 -5.84
C LEU A 214 -0.40 -3.61 -4.81
N VAL A 215 -0.40 -4.05 -3.55
CA VAL A 215 -1.01 -3.31 -2.43
C VAL A 215 -0.32 -1.95 -2.24
N GLU A 216 1.01 -1.92 -2.22
CA GLU A 216 1.79 -0.69 -2.07
C GLU A 216 1.51 0.31 -3.20
N LYS A 217 1.53 -0.15 -4.45
CA LYS A 217 1.19 0.66 -5.61
C LYS A 217 -0.23 1.24 -5.51
N LYS A 218 -1.21 0.41 -5.15
CA LYS A 218 -2.62 0.82 -5.05
C LYS A 218 -2.87 1.78 -3.89
N ALA A 219 -2.20 1.57 -2.74
CA ALA A 219 -2.25 2.50 -1.62
C ALA A 219 -1.69 3.87 -2.01
N GLY A 220 -0.54 3.91 -2.71
CA GLY A 220 0.04 5.16 -3.21
C GLY A 220 -0.84 5.88 -4.23
N GLU A 221 -1.45 5.15 -5.18
CA GLU A 221 -2.43 5.69 -6.13
C GLU A 221 -3.68 6.26 -5.41
N GLY A 222 -4.16 5.59 -4.37
CA GLY A 222 -5.32 6.00 -3.58
C GLY A 222 -5.08 7.25 -2.72
N ILE A 223 -3.91 7.35 -2.07
CA ILE A 223 -3.54 8.52 -1.24
C ILE A 223 -3.34 9.77 -2.11
N SER A 224 -2.75 9.62 -3.29
CA SER A 224 -2.58 10.72 -4.27
C SER A 224 -3.91 11.25 -4.81
N ALA A 225 -4.98 10.44 -4.77
CA ALA A 225 -6.32 10.81 -5.19
C ALA A 225 -7.17 11.49 -4.10
N ILE A 226 -6.69 11.51 -2.84
CA ILE A 226 -7.34 12.22 -1.74
C ILE A 226 -6.81 13.67 -1.75
N PRO A 227 -7.62 14.69 -2.08
CA PRO A 227 -7.21 16.08 -1.91
C PRO A 227 -6.84 16.29 -0.42
N PRO A 228 -5.79 17.06 -0.11
CA PRO A 228 -5.48 17.38 1.28
C PRO A 228 -6.73 18.01 1.91
N ASP A 229 -7.28 17.30 2.90
CA ASP A 229 -8.58 17.61 3.48
C ASP A 229 -8.52 18.98 4.20
N ILE A 230 -9.54 19.81 3.98
CA ILE A 230 -9.62 21.24 4.37
C ILE A 230 -9.80 21.45 5.89
N TYR A 231 -9.70 20.39 6.70
CA TYR A 231 -10.07 20.43 8.12
C TYR A 231 -8.99 19.89 9.06
N THR A 232 -7.84 20.56 9.12
CA THR A 232 -7.01 20.59 10.33
C THR A 232 -6.41 21.99 10.57
N VAL A 233 -6.91 22.60 11.65
CA VAL A 233 -6.40 23.70 12.49
C VAL A 233 -6.23 25.12 11.91
N PRO A 234 -6.93 26.14 12.47
CA PRO A 234 -6.84 27.53 12.04
C PRO A 234 -5.68 28.26 12.75
N ASN A 235 -4.45 28.22 12.21
CA ASN A 235 -3.51 29.34 12.36
C ASN A 235 -2.23 29.20 11.52
N ALA A 236 -2.32 29.38 10.21
CA ALA A 236 -1.14 29.66 9.38
C ALA A 236 -1.52 30.39 8.08
N LYS A 237 -2.38 31.43 8.17
CA LYS A 237 -2.55 32.39 7.07
C LYS A 237 -1.80 33.66 7.39
N LYS A 238 -0.50 33.67 7.07
CA LYS A 238 0.28 34.88 6.73
C LYS A 238 1.70 34.47 6.36
N LEU A 239 1.88 34.09 5.10
CA LEU A 239 3.06 34.29 4.25
C LEU A 239 2.73 33.52 2.96
N ILE A 240 3.01 34.10 1.80
CA ILE A 240 2.44 33.74 0.48
C ILE A 240 1.10 34.46 0.20
N LYS A 241 1.13 35.79 0.31
CA LYS A 241 0.55 36.65 -0.71
C LYS A 241 1.71 36.95 -1.67
N ASP A 242 1.43 36.98 -2.97
CA ASP A 242 2.35 37.30 -4.07
C ASP A 242 2.83 36.08 -4.87
N SER A 243 1.89 35.45 -5.57
CA SER A 243 2.05 35.20 -7.00
C SER A 243 0.70 34.74 -7.53
N GLY A 244 0.05 35.64 -8.28
CA GLY A 244 -1.18 35.29 -8.98
C GLY A 244 -0.90 34.18 -9.98
N LEU A 245 -1.83 33.23 -10.05
CA LEU A 245 -2.11 32.42 -11.24
C LEU A 245 -3.52 31.84 -11.07
N ASN A 246 -4.46 32.51 -11.71
CA ASN A 246 -5.78 31.97 -12.00
C ASN A 246 -5.66 30.79 -12.96
N GLY A 247 -6.37 29.70 -12.65
CA GLY A 247 -6.91 28.73 -13.61
C GLY A 247 -5.91 27.76 -14.24
N THR A 248 -6.09 26.47 -13.99
CA THR A 248 -6.69 25.54 -14.96
C THR A 248 -6.97 24.20 -14.30
N ALA A 249 -8.04 23.56 -14.76
CA ALA A 249 -8.39 22.18 -14.48
C ALA A 249 -7.18 21.26 -14.69
N THR A 250 -7.05 20.22 -13.86
CA THR A 250 -6.18 19.08 -14.12
C THR A 250 -6.64 18.38 -15.40
N GLU A 251 -6.19 18.86 -16.56
CA GLU A 251 -6.19 18.09 -17.79
C GLU A 251 -5.48 16.77 -17.49
N ARG A 252 -6.23 15.66 -17.56
CA ARG A 252 -5.62 14.33 -17.70
C ARG A 252 -4.68 14.44 -18.89
N VAL A 253 -3.37 14.30 -18.64
CA VAL A 253 -2.35 14.27 -19.68
C VAL A 253 -2.78 13.22 -20.69
N LYS A 254 -3.22 13.65 -21.88
CA LYS A 254 -3.52 12.72 -22.96
C LYS A 254 -2.22 12.00 -23.29
N PRO A 255 -2.19 10.66 -23.28
CA PRO A 255 -0.98 9.93 -23.63
C PRO A 255 -0.57 10.30 -25.05
N VAL A 256 0.66 10.77 -25.20
CA VAL A 256 1.24 11.26 -26.46
C VAL A 256 1.47 10.09 -27.44
N LEU A 257 1.53 8.85 -26.93
CA LEU A 257 1.70 7.62 -27.71
C LEU A 257 0.94 6.46 -27.05
N THR A 258 0.20 5.68 -27.85
CA THR A 258 -0.38 4.39 -27.45
C THR A 258 0.31 3.27 -28.23
N LEU A 259 0.99 2.36 -27.53
CA LEU A 259 1.62 1.18 -28.12
C LEU A 259 0.63 0.00 -28.05
N SER A 260 0.26 -0.56 -29.21
CA SER A 260 -0.47 -1.83 -29.32
C SER A 260 0.52 -2.95 -29.61
N VAL A 261 0.39 -4.08 -28.90
CA VAL A 261 1.25 -5.25 -29.10
C VAL A 261 0.47 -6.32 -29.85
N ASP A 262 1.04 -6.80 -30.95
CA ASP A 262 0.67 -8.06 -31.59
C ASP A 262 1.67 -9.11 -31.13
N SER A 263 1.22 -10.11 -30.38
CA SER A 263 2.07 -11.16 -29.81
C SER A 263 2.47 -12.22 -30.84
N ASP A 264 1.82 -12.27 -32.00
CA ASP A 264 2.09 -13.26 -33.05
C ASP A 264 2.03 -12.64 -34.46
N PRO A 265 2.91 -11.67 -34.78
CA PRO A 265 2.86 -11.01 -36.06
C PRO A 265 3.32 -11.98 -37.15
N ALA A 266 2.46 -12.24 -38.14
CA ALA A 266 2.74 -13.16 -39.26
C ALA A 266 4.07 -12.86 -39.99
N ALA A 267 4.49 -11.59 -40.02
CA ALA A 267 5.78 -11.18 -40.58
C ALA A 267 6.99 -11.77 -39.84
N GLY A 268 6.86 -12.08 -38.54
CA GLY A 268 7.89 -12.70 -37.71
C GLY A 268 8.33 -14.09 -38.20
N TYR A 269 7.48 -14.78 -38.96
CA TYR A 269 7.80 -16.07 -39.57
C TYR A 269 8.53 -15.98 -40.92
N MET A 270 8.69 -14.77 -41.49
CA MET A 270 9.35 -14.58 -42.78
C MET A 270 10.88 -14.52 -42.61
N ARG A 271 11.64 -15.18 -43.51
CA ARG A 271 13.12 -15.15 -43.50
C ARG A 271 13.71 -13.73 -43.66
N LYS A 272 13.00 -12.84 -44.36
CA LYS A 272 13.35 -11.42 -44.53
C LYS A 272 12.07 -10.58 -44.44
N PRO A 273 11.63 -10.21 -43.22
CA PRO A 273 10.41 -9.42 -43.06
C PRO A 273 10.60 -8.01 -43.63
N LYS A 274 9.54 -7.46 -44.23
CA LYS A 274 9.51 -6.05 -44.58
C LYS A 274 9.32 -5.24 -43.30
N MET A 275 10.35 -4.51 -42.89
CA MET A 275 10.28 -3.65 -41.73
C MET A 275 9.30 -2.50 -41.99
N ILE A 276 8.29 -2.36 -41.13
CA ILE A 276 7.34 -1.25 -41.14
C ILE A 276 7.94 -0.12 -40.30
N ARG A 277 8.03 1.08 -40.87
CA ARG A 277 8.51 2.25 -40.14
C ARG A 277 7.43 2.71 -39.14
N LEU A 278 7.82 2.88 -37.88
CA LEU A 278 6.99 3.50 -36.86
C LEU A 278 7.15 5.02 -36.93
N GLU A 279 6.06 5.73 -37.22
CA GLU A 279 6.01 7.19 -37.33
C GLU A 279 5.23 7.80 -36.16
N LEU A 280 5.90 8.66 -35.39
CA LEU A 280 5.43 9.20 -34.12
C LEU A 280 5.66 10.73 -34.08
N PRO A 281 4.88 11.51 -34.85
CA PRO A 281 5.08 12.96 -34.96
C PRO A 281 4.94 13.68 -33.62
N GLU A 282 4.07 13.21 -32.73
CA GLU A 282 3.90 13.76 -31.39
C GLU A 282 5.12 13.51 -30.48
N TYR A 283 5.69 12.30 -30.57
CA TYR A 283 6.92 11.95 -29.84
C TYR A 283 8.11 12.76 -30.33
N THR A 284 8.34 12.85 -31.64
CA THR A 284 9.45 13.66 -32.18
C THR A 284 9.30 15.14 -31.83
N ARG A 285 8.06 15.67 -31.76
CA ARG A 285 7.80 17.03 -31.26
C ARG A 285 8.10 17.19 -29.76
N TRP A 286 7.85 16.16 -28.95
CA TRP A 286 8.29 16.15 -27.56
C TRP A 286 9.82 16.11 -27.42
N VAL A 287 10.51 15.32 -28.25
CA VAL A 287 11.98 15.25 -28.28
C VAL A 287 12.59 16.62 -28.60
N LYS A 288 12.02 17.34 -29.57
CA LYS A 288 12.41 18.73 -29.89
C LYS A 288 12.32 19.72 -28.72
N ARG A 289 11.65 19.37 -27.62
CA ARG A 289 11.51 20.24 -26.44
C ARG A 289 12.39 19.82 -25.26
N GLN A 290 13.26 18.82 -25.45
CA GLN A 290 14.18 18.37 -24.41
C GLN A 290 15.51 19.13 -24.46
N PRO A 291 16.31 19.10 -23.39
CA PRO A 291 17.69 19.59 -23.42
C PRO A 291 18.52 18.85 -24.46
N CYS A 292 19.31 19.59 -25.23
CA CYS A 292 20.24 19.11 -26.24
C CYS A 292 21.32 18.21 -25.62
N CYS A 293 21.54 17.03 -26.21
CA CYS A 293 22.54 16.08 -25.74
C CYS A 293 23.99 16.61 -25.75
N GLY A 294 24.31 17.56 -26.63
CA GLY A 294 25.66 18.12 -26.72
C GLY A 294 25.92 19.29 -25.76
N CYS A 295 25.02 20.27 -25.71
CA CYS A 295 25.26 21.52 -24.98
C CYS A 295 24.26 21.82 -23.85
N GLY A 296 23.24 20.98 -23.64
CA GLY A 296 22.22 21.16 -22.60
C GLY A 296 21.20 22.29 -22.85
N LYS A 297 21.37 23.13 -23.87
CA LYS A 297 20.37 24.14 -24.27
C LYS A 297 19.12 23.47 -24.86
N GLN A 298 18.02 24.21 -25.00
CA GLN A 298 16.81 23.70 -25.65
C GLN A 298 17.12 23.14 -27.05
N ALA A 299 16.70 21.91 -27.32
CA ALA A 299 16.77 21.33 -28.66
C ALA A 299 15.75 21.99 -29.59
N ASP A 300 15.92 21.78 -30.89
CA ASP A 300 14.97 22.19 -31.93
C ASP A 300 14.85 21.16 -33.06
N ASP A 301 15.75 20.17 -33.08
CA ASP A 301 15.86 19.14 -34.11
C ASP A 301 15.91 17.72 -33.49
N PRO A 302 15.01 16.79 -33.88
CA PRO A 302 15.07 15.39 -33.48
C PRO A 302 16.04 14.71 -34.43
N HIS A 303 17.25 14.45 -33.92
CA HIS A 303 18.27 13.79 -34.72
C HIS A 303 17.99 12.29 -34.79
N HIS A 304 17.59 11.79 -35.96
CA HIS A 304 17.46 10.36 -36.22
C HIS A 304 18.85 9.71 -36.28
N ILE A 305 19.06 8.70 -35.44
CA ILE A 305 20.28 7.91 -35.46
C ILE A 305 20.22 6.96 -36.67
N ILE A 306 21.19 7.10 -37.57
CA ILE A 306 21.33 6.29 -38.77
C ILE A 306 22.65 5.50 -38.65
N GLY A 307 22.65 4.24 -39.09
CA GLY A 307 23.75 3.31 -38.88
C GLY A 307 23.42 2.24 -37.84
N ASN A 308 24.39 1.40 -37.46
CA ASN A 308 24.21 0.30 -36.48
C ASN A 308 23.09 -0.72 -36.84
N GLY A 309 22.77 -0.86 -38.13
CA GLY A 309 21.69 -1.74 -38.61
C GLY A 309 20.28 -1.14 -38.54
N PHE A 310 20.12 0.11 -38.08
CA PHE A 310 18.82 0.77 -37.91
C PHE A 310 18.35 1.60 -39.12
N GLY A 311 18.62 1.13 -40.33
CA GLY A 311 18.16 1.77 -41.57
C GLY A 311 18.87 1.26 -42.82
N GLY A 312 18.47 1.78 -43.98
CA GLY A 312 19.07 1.54 -45.29
C GLY A 312 19.18 2.81 -46.14
N THR A 313 19.92 2.75 -47.24
CA THR A 313 20.13 3.88 -48.16
C THR A 313 18.79 4.47 -48.62
N GLY A 314 18.55 5.76 -48.35
CA GLY A 314 17.32 6.46 -48.73
C GLY A 314 16.10 6.17 -47.86
N THR A 315 16.23 5.46 -46.74
CA THR A 315 15.13 5.19 -45.80
C THR A 315 15.23 6.07 -44.55
N LYS A 316 14.07 6.47 -44.01
CA LYS A 316 14.01 7.20 -42.74
C LYS A 316 13.94 6.20 -41.58
N ALA A 317 14.73 6.43 -40.54
CA ALA A 317 14.72 5.60 -39.34
C ALA A 317 13.39 5.68 -38.58
N CYS A 318 13.17 4.72 -37.70
CA CYS A 318 12.06 4.71 -36.76
C CYS A 318 12.06 5.98 -35.90
N ASP A 319 10.89 6.56 -35.65
CA ASP A 319 10.78 7.80 -34.88
C ASP A 319 11.11 7.62 -33.39
N LEU A 320 11.19 6.39 -32.88
CA LEU A 320 11.75 6.12 -31.55
C LEU A 320 13.28 6.30 -31.49
N LEU A 321 13.97 6.21 -32.63
CA LEU A 321 15.43 6.25 -32.73
C LEU A 321 15.94 7.69 -32.96
N VAL A 322 15.48 8.62 -32.11
CA VAL A 322 15.87 10.03 -32.19
C VAL A 322 16.45 10.52 -30.86
N ILE A 323 17.37 11.47 -30.93
CA ILE A 323 17.92 12.19 -29.77
C ILE A 323 17.69 13.71 -29.91
N PRO A 324 17.54 14.44 -28.80
CA PRO A 324 17.36 15.89 -28.84
C PRO A 324 18.68 16.60 -29.13
N LEU A 325 18.76 17.35 -30.24
CA LEU A 325 19.88 18.23 -30.54
C LEU A 325 19.39 19.64 -30.89
N CYS A 326 20.19 20.64 -30.52
CA CYS A 326 20.06 21.96 -31.13
C CYS A 326 20.74 21.95 -32.50
N ARG A 327 20.31 22.83 -33.40
CA ARG A 327 20.85 22.91 -34.77
C ARG A 327 22.38 22.91 -34.85
N VAL A 328 23.04 23.69 -33.97
CA VAL A 328 24.51 23.77 -33.94
C VAL A 328 25.15 22.43 -33.59
N CYS A 329 24.66 21.76 -32.53
CA CYS A 329 25.17 20.44 -32.14
C CYS A 329 24.83 19.37 -33.18
N HIS A 330 23.67 19.47 -33.84
CA HIS A 330 23.27 18.58 -34.92
C HIS A 330 24.23 18.67 -36.11
N ASP A 331 24.55 19.89 -36.57
CA ASP A 331 25.50 20.10 -37.67
C ASP A 331 26.92 19.66 -37.28
N MET A 332 27.34 19.88 -36.02
CA MET A 332 28.63 19.40 -35.52
C MET A 332 28.74 17.88 -35.51
N LEU A 333 27.66 17.19 -35.11
CA LEU A 333 27.60 15.73 -35.15
C LEU A 333 27.76 15.22 -36.59
N HIS A 334 27.04 15.79 -37.57
CA HIS A 334 27.15 15.39 -38.97
C HIS A 334 28.52 15.67 -39.59
N LYS A 335 29.24 16.70 -39.11
CA LYS A 335 30.61 16.98 -39.57
C LYS A 335 31.60 15.89 -39.16
N ASN A 336 31.51 15.40 -37.93
CA ASN A 336 32.36 14.32 -37.44
C ASN A 336 31.71 13.59 -36.27
N VAL A 337 30.99 12.51 -36.58
CA VAL A 337 30.26 11.71 -35.61
C VAL A 337 31.18 11.18 -34.51
N LYS A 338 32.35 10.65 -34.89
CA LYS A 338 33.29 10.03 -33.95
C LYS A 338 33.81 11.03 -32.93
N ALA A 339 34.29 12.19 -33.38
CA ALA A 339 34.78 13.23 -32.48
C ALA A 339 33.66 13.79 -31.59
N TRP A 340 32.45 13.91 -32.13
CA TRP A 340 31.29 14.34 -31.34
C TRP A 340 30.94 13.33 -30.24
N GLU A 341 30.91 12.03 -30.55
CA GLU A 341 30.62 10.97 -29.58
C GLU A 341 31.72 10.82 -28.52
N GLU A 342 32.99 11.02 -28.88
CA GLU A 342 34.11 11.04 -27.92
C GLU A 342 33.97 12.19 -26.90
N GLN A 343 33.49 13.35 -27.35
CA GLN A 343 33.31 14.52 -26.48
C GLN A 343 32.01 14.48 -25.67
N ASN A 344 30.90 14.03 -26.27
CA ASN A 344 29.56 14.19 -25.71
C ASN A 344 28.94 12.86 -25.26
N GLY A 345 29.59 11.73 -25.54
CA GLY A 345 29.05 10.38 -25.32
C GLY A 345 28.35 9.81 -26.56
N SER A 346 28.25 8.48 -26.61
CA SER A 346 27.66 7.75 -27.75
C SER A 346 26.21 8.15 -28.03
N GLN A 347 25.84 8.24 -29.31
CA GLN A 347 24.45 8.44 -29.74
C GLN A 347 23.52 7.37 -29.19
N LEU A 348 23.95 6.10 -29.15
CA LEU A 348 23.14 5.00 -28.63
C LEU A 348 22.87 5.13 -27.13
N LEU A 349 23.84 5.65 -26.37
CA LEU A 349 23.65 5.94 -24.96
C LEU A 349 22.68 7.10 -24.75
N TRP A 350 22.79 8.16 -25.55
CA TRP A 350 21.84 9.26 -25.53
C TRP A 350 20.42 8.84 -25.92
N LEU A 351 20.30 7.92 -26.87
CA LEU A 351 19.03 7.32 -27.23
C LEU A 351 18.42 6.55 -26.06
N ALA A 352 19.19 5.66 -25.43
CA ALA A 352 18.72 4.90 -24.27
C ALA A 352 18.26 5.83 -23.13
N ARG A 353 19.01 6.90 -22.85
CA ARG A 353 18.64 7.93 -21.87
C ARG A 353 17.37 8.70 -22.26
N THR A 354 17.23 9.05 -23.53
CA THR A 354 16.06 9.77 -24.05
C THR A 354 14.81 8.92 -23.93
N LEU A 355 14.89 7.63 -24.30
CA LEU A 355 13.80 6.67 -24.15
C LEU A 355 13.46 6.40 -22.69
N ALA A 356 14.47 6.19 -21.83
CA ALA A 356 14.26 5.98 -20.39
C ALA A 356 13.60 7.20 -19.73
N ARG A 357 13.97 8.42 -20.15
CA ARG A 357 13.30 9.64 -19.70
C ARG A 357 11.86 9.68 -20.23
N ALA A 358 11.67 9.40 -21.52
CA ALA A 358 10.35 9.44 -22.14
C ALA A 358 9.36 8.50 -21.46
N THR A 359 9.79 7.29 -21.09
CA THR A 359 8.96 6.34 -20.33
C THR A 359 8.84 6.74 -18.87
N GLY A 360 9.93 7.15 -18.22
CA GLY A 360 9.95 7.53 -16.80
C GLY A 360 9.09 8.75 -16.45
N ILE A 361 8.89 9.67 -17.38
CA ILE A 361 8.02 10.86 -17.18
C ILE A 361 6.65 10.75 -17.86
N GLY A 362 6.34 9.61 -18.49
CA GLY A 362 5.05 9.37 -19.14
C GLY A 362 4.86 10.08 -20.49
N ALA A 363 5.92 10.50 -21.17
CA ALA A 363 5.84 10.93 -22.57
C ALA A 363 5.57 9.75 -23.52
N ILE A 364 6.00 8.54 -23.14
CA ILE A 364 5.58 7.27 -23.73
C ILE A 364 4.86 6.47 -22.65
N THR A 365 3.63 6.03 -22.93
CA THR A 365 2.82 5.22 -22.00
C THR A 365 2.24 4.02 -22.74
N ALA A 366 2.18 2.86 -22.08
CA ALA A 366 1.39 1.75 -22.59
C ALA A 366 -0.09 1.98 -22.24
N ALA A 367 -0.98 1.99 -23.24
CA ALA A 367 -2.40 1.94 -22.95
C ALA A 367 -2.72 0.56 -22.41
N ARG A 368 -3.29 0.50 -21.21
CA ARG A 368 -3.92 -0.74 -20.73
C ARG A 368 -5.22 -0.91 -21.50
N ALA A 369 -5.47 -2.09 -22.04
CA ALA A 369 -6.78 -2.42 -22.60
C ALA A 369 -7.84 -2.08 -21.54
N LYS A 370 -8.96 -1.48 -21.97
CA LYS A 370 -10.16 -1.47 -21.15
C LYS A 370 -10.66 -2.91 -21.14
N GLU A 371 -10.32 -3.65 -20.10
CA GLU A 371 -11.04 -4.88 -19.75
C GLU A 371 -12.43 -4.52 -19.22
#